data_AF-A0A7K1GA00-F1
#
_entry.id   AF-A0A7K1GA00-F1
#
_cell.length_a   1.000
_cell.length_b   1.000
_cell.length_c   1.000
_cell.angle_alpha   90.00
_cell.angle_beta   90.00
_cell.angle_gamma   90.00
#
_symmetry.space_group_name_H-M   'P 1'
#
loop_
_entity.id
_entity.type
_entity.pdbx_description
1 polymer ?
#
loop_
_entity_poly.entity_id
_entity_poly.type
_entity_poly.pdbx_seq_one_letter_code
_entity_poly.pdbx_strand_id
1 'polypeptide(L)'
;MVDQTTQEEKQYRFELTEFKLKNPSADEKFFINYRIKVLEKVLEEYYETADFYEGEELDGKEFINGVWTVTKTGTASDYLVFTIELDFLKDKLIELSKPKQIETVGKENPFPSVFANSNVYDKFIEYAQKHIIEAYTDYSYLKKRMQHENLIHDIKDNSFMKVIFEDMKLINKKDYDYYLVERKLKSLKKSSNDQRENNFNIIFGGLI
;
A
#
# COMPACT_ATOMS: atom_id res chain seq x y z
N MET A 1 -17.66 -16.77 -2.04
CA MET A 1 -17.82 -15.47 -1.34
C MET A 1 -18.10 -14.42 -2.39
N VAL A 2 -19.25 -13.75 -2.30
CA VAL A 2 -19.63 -12.68 -3.22
C VAL A 2 -18.82 -11.45 -2.84
N ASP A 3 -18.09 -10.89 -3.80
CA ASP A 3 -17.31 -9.67 -3.62
C ASP A 3 -18.27 -8.50 -3.31
N GLN A 4 -18.39 -8.14 -2.03
CA GLN A 4 -19.23 -7.05 -1.55
C GLN A 4 -18.51 -5.70 -1.67
N THR A 5 -17.85 -5.45 -2.80
CA THR A 5 -17.32 -4.12 -3.11
C THR A 5 -18.49 -3.19 -3.42
N THR A 6 -18.61 -2.07 -2.69
CA THR A 6 -19.63 -1.06 -2.95
C THR A 6 -19.43 -0.43 -4.33
N GLN A 7 -20.47 0.21 -4.87
CA GLN A 7 -20.40 0.83 -6.20
C GLN A 7 -19.40 1.99 -6.22
N GLU A 8 -19.30 2.73 -5.12
CA GLU A 8 -18.37 3.82 -4.89
C GLU A 8 -16.91 3.33 -4.90
N GLU A 9 -16.64 2.20 -4.25
CA GLU A 9 -15.29 1.60 -4.20
C GLU A 9 -14.85 1.09 -5.58
N LYS A 10 -15.78 0.56 -6.40
CA LYS A 10 -15.49 0.16 -7.79
C LYS A 10 -15.16 1.36 -8.67
N GLN A 11 -15.95 2.43 -8.55
CA GLN A 11 -15.72 3.67 -9.29
C GLN A 11 -14.37 4.30 -8.91
N TYR A 12 -14.09 4.40 -7.60
CA TYR A 12 -12.82 4.87 -7.07
C TYR A 12 -11.62 4.12 -7.64
N ARG A 13 -11.66 2.78 -7.68
CA ARG A 13 -10.57 1.95 -8.21
C ARG A 13 -10.34 2.17 -9.70
N PHE A 14 -11.42 2.33 -10.47
CA PHE A 14 -11.34 2.63 -11.89
C PHE A 14 -10.66 3.98 -12.13
N GLU A 15 -11.10 5.03 -11.43
CA GLU A 15 -10.54 6.38 -11.56
C GLU A 15 -9.07 6.47 -11.10
N LEU A 16 -8.73 5.80 -9.99
CA LEU A 16 -7.34 5.69 -9.52
C LEU A 16 -6.45 5.02 -10.56
N THR A 17 -6.96 3.99 -11.25
CA THR A 17 -6.23 3.28 -12.31
C THR A 17 -5.99 4.18 -13.51
N GLU A 18 -7.03 4.85 -14.00
CA GLU A 18 -6.93 5.83 -15.10
C GLU A 18 -5.98 6.99 -14.77
N PHE A 19 -6.02 7.47 -13.52
CA PHE A 19 -5.15 8.54 -13.06
C PHE A 19 -3.68 8.11 -13.03
N LYS A 20 -3.39 6.89 -12.54
CA LYS A 20 -2.02 6.34 -12.51
C LYS A 20 -1.47 6.04 -13.90
N LEU A 21 -2.32 5.67 -14.87
CA LEU A 21 -1.90 5.53 -16.27
C LEU A 21 -1.39 6.86 -16.84
N LYS A 22 -2.03 7.97 -16.47
CA LYS A 22 -1.65 9.32 -16.90
C LYS A 22 -0.54 9.94 -16.04
N ASN A 23 -0.39 9.48 -14.80
CA ASN A 23 0.57 9.98 -13.82
C ASN A 23 1.30 8.82 -13.11
N PRO A 24 2.23 8.11 -13.79
CA PRO A 24 2.80 6.86 -13.27
C PRO A 24 3.61 7.01 -11.98
N SER A 25 4.12 8.20 -11.69
CA SER A 25 4.87 8.53 -10.47
C SER A 25 3.98 8.94 -9.30
N ALA A 26 2.68 9.13 -9.51
CA ALA A 26 1.77 9.55 -8.47
C ALA A 26 1.31 8.37 -7.59
N ASP A 27 1.39 8.54 -6.28
CA ASP A 27 0.84 7.59 -5.34
C ASP A 27 -0.68 7.83 -5.11
N GLU A 28 -1.30 6.90 -4.38
CA GLU A 28 -2.74 6.93 -4.10
C GLU A 28 -3.13 8.14 -3.22
N LYS A 29 -2.24 8.57 -2.32
CA LYS A 29 -2.46 9.77 -1.50
C LYS A 29 -2.48 11.02 -2.37
N PHE A 30 -1.60 11.11 -3.36
CA PHE A 30 -1.57 12.20 -4.31
C PHE A 30 -2.86 12.28 -5.12
N PHE A 31 -3.35 11.13 -5.62
CA PHE A 31 -4.64 11.06 -6.30
C PHE A 31 -5.80 11.55 -5.41
N ILE A 32 -5.91 11.00 -4.19
CA ILE A 32 -7.00 11.35 -3.27
C ILE A 32 -6.96 12.85 -2.92
N ASN A 33 -5.79 13.39 -2.58
CA ASN A 33 -5.64 14.82 -2.27
C ASN A 33 -6.01 15.70 -3.48
N TYR A 34 -5.59 15.32 -4.69
CA TYR A 34 -5.96 16.02 -5.91
C TYR A 34 -7.47 16.03 -6.11
N ARG A 35 -8.13 14.87 -5.95
CA ARG A 35 -9.58 14.72 -6.13
C ARG A 35 -10.39 15.48 -5.08
N ILE A 36 -9.98 15.42 -3.81
CA ILE A 36 -10.57 16.21 -2.71
C ILE A 36 -10.54 17.69 -3.07
N LYS A 37 -9.38 18.21 -3.50
CA LYS A 37 -9.24 19.62 -3.87
C LYS A 37 -10.17 20.03 -5.03
N VAL A 38 -10.36 19.15 -6.01
CA VAL A 38 -11.30 19.40 -7.11
C VAL A 38 -12.74 19.44 -6.60
N LEU A 39 -13.14 18.48 -5.76
CA LEU A 39 -14.50 18.40 -5.21
C LEU A 39 -14.81 19.58 -4.27
N GLU A 40 -13.87 19.97 -3.41
CA GLU A 40 -14.04 21.12 -2.51
C GLU A 40 -14.27 22.41 -3.31
N LYS A 41 -13.52 22.60 -4.41
CA LYS A 41 -13.74 23.73 -5.30
C LYS A 41 -15.11 23.69 -5.98
N VAL A 42 -15.53 22.51 -6.46
CA VAL A 42 -16.85 22.34 -7.06
C VAL A 42 -17.95 22.68 -6.06
N LEU A 43 -17.85 22.18 -4.82
CA LEU A 43 -18.83 22.45 -3.76
C LEU A 43 -18.84 23.92 -3.33
N GLU A 44 -17.69 24.59 -3.29
CA GLU A 44 -17.60 26.04 -3.04
C GLU A 44 -18.35 26.83 -4.13
N GLU A 45 -18.13 26.48 -5.41
CA GLU A 45 -18.87 27.06 -6.53
C GLU A 45 -20.40 26.80 -6.41
N TYR A 46 -20.82 25.63 -5.92
CA TYR A 46 -22.23 25.36 -5.60
C TYR A 46 -22.77 26.25 -4.49
N TYR A 47 -22.03 26.42 -3.38
CA TYR A 47 -22.46 27.26 -2.27
C TYR A 47 -22.61 28.74 -2.65
N GLU A 48 -21.74 29.25 -3.51
CA GLU A 48 -21.78 30.63 -3.99
C GLU A 48 -22.90 30.89 -5.01
N THR A 49 -23.32 29.87 -5.75
CA THR A 49 -24.31 29.97 -6.82
C THR A 49 -25.70 29.47 -6.44
N ALA A 50 -25.82 28.72 -5.35
CA ALA A 50 -27.10 28.29 -4.82
C ALA A 50 -27.75 29.42 -4.03
N ASP A 51 -28.82 29.99 -4.58
CA ASP A 51 -29.80 30.74 -3.80
C ASP A 51 -30.48 29.77 -2.81
N PHE A 52 -29.89 29.55 -1.64
CA PHE A 52 -30.53 28.81 -0.55
C PHE A 52 -31.69 29.64 0.03
N TYR A 53 -32.86 29.61 -0.63
CA TYR A 53 -34.11 30.10 -0.05
C TYR A 53 -34.79 28.96 0.73
N GLU A 54 -34.82 29.10 2.05
CA GLU A 54 -35.83 28.53 2.97
C GLU A 54 -36.29 27.06 2.74
N GLY A 55 -35.38 26.15 2.42
CA GLY A 55 -35.62 24.71 2.59
C GLY A 55 -36.59 24.07 1.58
N GLU A 56 -36.77 24.63 0.38
CA GLU A 56 -37.45 23.95 -0.72
C GLU A 56 -36.49 23.52 -1.85
N GLU A 57 -36.79 22.37 -2.45
CA GLU A 57 -36.06 21.78 -3.58
C GLU A 57 -36.28 22.63 -4.84
N LEU A 58 -35.26 23.39 -5.25
CA LEU A 58 -35.28 24.13 -6.51
C LEU A 58 -34.86 23.22 -7.66
N ASP A 59 -35.86 22.65 -8.35
CA ASP A 59 -35.66 22.09 -9.69
C ASP A 59 -35.41 23.26 -10.65
N GLY A 60 -34.14 23.60 -10.87
CA GLY A 60 -33.72 24.78 -11.61
C GLY A 60 -34.18 24.75 -13.07
N LYS A 61 -35.28 25.45 -13.37
CA LYS A 61 -35.72 25.75 -14.74
C LYS A 61 -35.97 27.24 -14.88
N GLU A 62 -35.16 27.89 -15.70
CA GLU A 62 -35.39 29.29 -16.09
C GLU A 62 -36.07 29.35 -17.47
N PHE A 63 -36.96 30.32 -17.62
CA PHE A 63 -37.62 30.62 -18.89
C PHE A 63 -36.92 31.80 -19.56
N ILE A 64 -36.06 31.51 -20.53
CA ILE A 64 -35.23 32.51 -21.22
C ILE A 64 -35.67 32.55 -22.68
N ASN A 65 -36.04 33.74 -23.17
CA ASN A 65 -36.45 33.96 -24.58
C ASN A 65 -37.55 33.02 -25.10
N GLY A 66 -38.50 32.64 -24.24
CA GLY A 66 -39.62 31.77 -24.64
C GLY A 66 -39.33 30.27 -24.58
N VAL A 67 -38.18 29.86 -24.04
CA VAL A 67 -37.76 28.45 -23.96
C VAL A 67 -37.36 28.11 -22.52
N TRP A 68 -37.79 26.94 -22.05
CA TRP A 68 -37.32 26.37 -20.78
C TRP A 68 -35.88 25.88 -20.94
N THR A 69 -34.96 26.42 -20.14
CA THR A 69 -33.52 26.15 -20.26
C THR A 69 -32.99 25.58 -18.94
N VAL A 70 -32.19 24.51 -19.02
CA VAL A 70 -31.49 23.91 -17.87
C VAL A 70 -30.19 24.68 -17.67
N THR A 71 -29.98 25.30 -16.51
CA THR A 71 -28.75 26.02 -16.17
C THR A 71 -27.67 25.06 -15.64
N LYS A 72 -26.41 25.51 -15.68
CA LYS A 72 -25.20 24.66 -15.70
C LYS A 72 -24.60 24.28 -14.33
N THR A 73 -25.28 24.59 -13.24
CA THR A 73 -24.84 24.24 -11.88
C THR A 73 -25.81 23.18 -11.39
N GLY A 74 -25.30 21.97 -11.20
CA GLY A 74 -26.08 20.73 -11.14
C GLY A 74 -27.18 20.67 -10.08
N THR A 75 -27.89 19.57 -10.13
CA THR A 75 -29.06 19.31 -9.28
C THR A 75 -28.66 19.18 -7.80
N ALA A 76 -29.61 19.31 -6.88
CA ALA A 76 -29.40 18.96 -5.48
C ALA A 76 -28.86 17.51 -5.31
N SER A 77 -29.21 16.63 -6.26
CA SER A 77 -28.64 15.28 -6.36
C SER A 77 -27.14 15.28 -6.67
N ASP A 78 -26.64 16.19 -7.51
CA ASP A 78 -25.21 16.28 -7.83
C ASP A 78 -24.41 16.79 -6.61
N TYR A 79 -24.95 17.79 -5.89
CA TYR A 79 -24.37 18.25 -4.63
C TYR A 79 -24.29 17.12 -3.59
N LEU A 80 -25.36 16.34 -3.44
CA LEU A 80 -25.37 15.18 -2.54
C LEU A 80 -24.35 14.11 -2.96
N VAL A 81 -24.22 13.85 -4.27
CA VAL A 81 -23.23 12.89 -4.79
C VAL A 81 -21.80 13.37 -4.51
N PHE A 82 -21.49 14.65 -4.73
CA PHE A 82 -20.15 15.18 -4.48
C PHE A 82 -19.78 15.22 -3.00
N THR A 83 -20.75 15.48 -2.12
CA THR A 83 -20.52 15.43 -0.66
C THR A 83 -20.26 14.00 -0.18
N ILE A 84 -21.02 13.01 -0.67
CA ILE A 84 -20.78 11.59 -0.39
C ILE A 84 -19.40 11.14 -0.90
N GLU A 85 -19.03 11.54 -2.12
CA GLU A 85 -17.70 11.23 -2.68
C GLU A 85 -16.58 11.88 -1.86
N LEU A 86 -16.75 13.13 -1.45
CA LEU A 86 -15.78 13.86 -0.64
C LEU A 86 -15.57 13.19 0.72
N ASP A 87 -16.64 12.79 1.40
CA ASP A 87 -16.58 12.09 2.68
C ASP A 87 -15.87 10.74 2.54
N PHE A 88 -16.24 9.95 1.52
CA PHE A 88 -15.56 8.69 1.21
C PHE A 88 -14.05 8.87 0.99
N LEU A 89 -13.64 9.89 0.25
CA LEU A 89 -12.23 10.17 -0.02
C LEU A 89 -11.48 10.66 1.22
N LYS A 90 -12.12 11.47 2.07
CA LYS A 90 -11.55 11.90 3.36
C LYS A 90 -11.35 10.71 4.29
N ASP A 91 -12.32 9.80 4.36
CA ASP A 91 -12.21 8.55 5.12
C ASP A 91 -11.07 7.67 4.59
N LYS A 92 -10.97 7.49 3.27
CA LYS A 92 -9.84 6.77 2.64
C LYS A 92 -8.50 7.41 2.93
N LEU A 93 -8.42 8.73 2.91
CA LEU A 93 -7.18 9.45 3.23
C LEU A 93 -6.79 9.25 4.70
N ILE A 94 -7.76 9.23 5.61
CA ILE A 94 -7.57 8.92 7.03
C ILE A 94 -7.09 7.48 7.19
N GLU A 95 -7.71 6.50 6.51
CA GLU A 95 -7.27 5.10 6.50
C GLU A 95 -5.82 4.95 6.03
N LEU A 96 -5.44 5.62 4.94
CA LEU A 96 -4.08 5.61 4.40
C LEU A 96 -3.08 6.39 5.27
N SER A 97 -3.56 7.28 6.12
CA SER A 97 -2.74 8.11 7.01
C SER A 97 -2.61 7.54 8.41
N LYS A 98 -3.49 6.60 8.81
CA LYS A 98 -3.25 5.77 9.99
C LYS A 98 -1.91 5.05 9.79
N PRO A 99 -0.95 5.12 10.74
CA PRO A 99 0.19 4.22 10.71
C PRO A 99 -0.41 2.83 10.62
N LYS A 100 0.01 2.06 9.62
CA LYS A 100 -0.52 0.72 9.32
C LYS A 100 -0.53 -0.09 10.62
N GLN A 101 -1.65 -0.06 11.34
CA GLN A 101 -1.80 -0.83 12.55
C GLN A 101 -1.88 -2.26 12.05
N ILE A 102 -0.87 -3.03 12.39
CA ILE A 102 -0.83 -4.46 12.09
C ILE A 102 -1.94 -5.05 12.94
N GLU A 103 -3.15 -5.14 12.37
CA GLU A 103 -4.22 -5.93 12.94
C GLU A 103 -3.70 -7.35 13.08
N THR A 104 -3.56 -7.79 14.32
CA THR A 104 -3.24 -9.16 14.72
C THR A 104 -4.47 -10.04 14.57
N VAL A 105 -5.04 -10.09 13.37
CA VAL A 105 -5.97 -11.14 12.96
C VAL A 105 -5.15 -12.11 12.12
N GLY A 106 -4.94 -13.32 12.65
CA GLY A 106 -3.96 -14.31 12.21
C GLY A 106 -3.70 -14.35 10.70
N LYS A 107 -2.70 -13.60 10.24
CA LYS A 107 -1.99 -13.96 9.02
C LYS A 107 -1.34 -15.30 9.28
N GLU A 108 -1.83 -16.34 8.63
CA GLU A 108 -1.06 -17.57 8.53
C GLU A 108 0.31 -17.24 7.97
N ASN A 109 1.36 -17.73 8.62
CA ASN A 109 2.71 -17.59 8.13
C ASN A 109 2.82 -18.36 6.80
N PRO A 110 3.09 -17.71 5.65
CA PRO A 110 3.13 -18.40 4.36
C PRO A 110 4.26 -19.43 4.28
N PHE A 111 5.28 -19.30 5.13
CA PHE A 111 6.43 -20.20 5.19
C PHE A 111 6.68 -20.65 6.65
N PRO A 112 5.78 -21.47 7.22
CA PRO A 112 5.85 -21.89 8.61
C PRO A 112 7.03 -22.84 8.89
N SER A 113 7.61 -23.46 7.85
CA SER A 113 8.84 -24.24 7.97
C SER A 113 10.10 -23.37 8.02
N VAL A 114 9.99 -22.07 7.74
CA VAL A 114 11.13 -21.14 7.72
C VAL A 114 11.01 -20.16 8.89
N PHE A 115 9.94 -19.38 8.96
CA PHE A 115 9.79 -18.34 9.99
C PHE A 115 9.03 -18.85 11.20
N ALA A 116 9.37 -18.36 12.38
CA ALA A 116 8.70 -18.75 13.63
C ALA A 116 7.22 -18.31 13.68
N ASN A 117 6.89 -17.17 13.05
CA ASN A 117 5.53 -16.64 12.96
C ASN A 117 5.40 -15.64 11.79
N SER A 118 4.17 -15.21 11.51
CA SER A 118 3.88 -14.29 10.40
C SER A 118 4.45 -12.89 10.58
N ASN A 119 4.62 -12.42 11.82
CA ASN A 119 5.26 -11.13 12.08
C ASN A 119 6.73 -11.15 11.67
N VAL A 120 7.46 -12.23 11.98
CA VAL A 120 8.84 -12.41 11.51
C VAL A 120 8.90 -12.45 9.98
N TYR A 121 7.98 -13.16 9.32
CA TYR A 121 7.90 -13.17 7.86
C TYR A 121 7.69 -11.75 7.29
N ASP A 122 6.74 -11.00 7.82
CA ASP A 122 6.47 -9.63 7.37
C ASP A 122 7.70 -8.74 7.53
N LYS A 123 8.43 -8.86 8.65
CA LYS A 123 9.70 -8.15 8.88
C LYS A 123 10.84 -8.60 7.98
N PHE A 124 10.91 -9.89 7.66
CA PHE A 124 11.85 -10.42 6.68
C PHE A 124 11.62 -9.81 5.30
N ILE A 125 10.37 -9.74 4.83
CA ILE A 125 10.02 -9.10 3.56
C ILE A 125 10.37 -7.60 3.59
N GLU A 126 10.05 -6.92 4.69
CA GLU A 126 10.41 -5.51 4.87
C GLU A 126 11.93 -5.28 4.75
N TYR A 127 12.74 -6.10 5.42
CA TYR A 127 14.19 -6.03 5.32
C TYR A 127 14.66 -6.36 3.89
N ALA A 128 14.11 -7.40 3.28
CA ALA A 128 14.46 -7.85 1.94
C ALA A 128 14.28 -6.73 0.89
N GLN A 129 13.20 -5.96 1.01
CA GLN A 129 12.88 -4.87 0.08
C GLN A 129 13.74 -3.62 0.28
N LYS A 130 14.16 -3.33 1.52
CA LYS A 130 14.83 -2.06 1.86
C LYS A 130 16.34 -2.15 1.93
N HIS A 131 16.88 -3.31 2.28
CA HIS A 131 18.25 -3.41 2.79
C HIS A 131 19.11 -4.48 2.09
N ILE A 132 18.56 -5.23 1.14
CA ILE A 132 19.34 -6.15 0.30
C ILE A 132 19.88 -5.38 -0.90
N ILE A 133 21.21 -5.27 -0.96
CA ILE A 133 21.96 -4.63 -2.05
C ILE A 133 22.87 -5.68 -2.70
N GLU A 134 23.64 -6.40 -1.88
CA GLU A 134 24.51 -7.51 -2.28
C GLU A 134 23.89 -8.83 -1.83
N ALA A 135 23.01 -9.39 -2.67
CA ALA A 135 22.20 -10.58 -2.34
C ALA A 135 22.96 -11.67 -1.56
N TYR A 136 24.13 -12.12 -2.04
CA TYR A 136 24.88 -13.17 -1.35
C TYR A 136 25.35 -12.78 0.05
N THR A 137 25.96 -11.60 0.21
CA THR A 137 26.48 -11.15 1.52
C THR A 137 25.35 -10.79 2.47
N ASP A 138 24.31 -10.13 1.97
CA ASP A 138 23.21 -9.62 2.80
C ASP A 138 22.28 -10.75 3.25
N TYR A 139 21.94 -11.72 2.38
CA TYR A 139 21.19 -12.90 2.83
C TYR A 139 22.03 -13.83 3.71
N SER A 140 23.36 -13.87 3.52
CA SER A 140 24.24 -14.56 4.47
C SER A 140 24.11 -13.96 5.87
N TYR A 141 24.20 -12.63 5.98
CA TYR A 141 24.04 -11.94 7.26
C TYR A 141 22.64 -12.18 7.83
N LEU A 142 21.60 -11.86 7.07
CA LEU A 142 20.22 -11.87 7.51
C LEU A 142 19.82 -13.25 8.04
N LYS A 143 20.11 -14.31 7.28
CA LYS A 143 19.81 -15.69 7.72
C LYS A 143 20.53 -16.01 9.04
N LYS A 144 21.84 -15.80 9.12
CA LYS A 144 22.62 -16.18 10.30
C LYS A 144 22.22 -15.37 11.54
N ARG A 145 21.90 -14.08 11.37
CA ARG A 145 21.41 -13.21 12.43
C ARG A 145 20.02 -13.64 12.93
N MET A 146 19.10 -13.94 12.01
CA MET A 146 17.76 -14.42 12.38
C MET A 146 17.80 -15.80 13.06
N GLN A 147 18.69 -16.70 12.63
CA GLN A 147 18.89 -17.98 13.34
C GLN A 147 19.45 -17.77 14.74
N HIS A 148 20.40 -16.83 14.91
CA HIS A 148 20.96 -16.50 16.22
C HIS A 148 19.89 -16.00 17.20
N GLU A 149 18.92 -15.21 16.71
CA GLU A 149 17.80 -14.68 17.51
C GLU A 149 16.57 -15.59 17.54
N ASN A 150 16.67 -16.84 17.04
CA ASN A 150 15.56 -17.80 16.96
C ASN A 150 14.31 -17.28 16.23
N LEU A 151 14.47 -16.33 15.31
CA LEU A 151 13.38 -15.78 14.51
C LEU A 151 12.98 -16.72 13.36
N ILE A 152 13.93 -17.54 12.89
CA ILE A 152 13.68 -18.60 11.91
C ILE A 152 14.09 -19.96 12.47
N HIS A 153 13.43 -21.01 11.98
CA HIS A 153 13.78 -22.39 12.30
C HIS A 153 15.16 -22.76 11.76
N ASP A 154 15.73 -23.84 12.29
CA ASP A 154 16.96 -24.37 11.71
C ASP A 154 16.69 -24.89 10.30
N ILE A 155 17.32 -24.23 9.33
CA ILE A 155 17.18 -24.51 7.91
C ILE A 155 18.57 -24.46 7.27
N LYS A 156 18.86 -25.46 6.44
CA LYS A 156 20.14 -25.52 5.70
C LYS A 156 20.26 -24.35 4.73
N ASP A 157 21.47 -23.84 4.53
CA ASP A 157 21.73 -22.70 3.64
C ASP A 157 21.15 -22.93 2.24
N ASN A 158 21.33 -24.13 1.66
CA ASN A 158 20.81 -24.47 0.33
C ASN A 158 19.29 -24.43 0.28
N SER A 159 18.62 -24.98 1.30
CA SER A 159 17.16 -24.98 1.39
C SER A 159 16.62 -23.56 1.54
N PHE A 160 17.26 -22.75 2.39
CA PHE A 160 16.90 -21.35 2.58
C PHE A 160 17.02 -20.58 1.27
N MET A 161 18.18 -20.62 0.60
CA MET A 161 18.40 -19.89 -0.65
C MET A 161 17.49 -20.37 -1.78
N LYS A 162 17.18 -21.67 -1.82
CA LYS A 162 16.20 -22.21 -2.75
C LYS A 162 14.81 -21.60 -2.52
N VAL A 163 14.34 -21.50 -1.27
CA VAL A 163 13.06 -20.83 -0.95
C VAL A 163 13.09 -19.35 -1.36
N ILE A 164 14.18 -18.63 -1.09
CA ILE A 164 14.33 -17.22 -1.48
C ILE A 164 14.20 -17.02 -3.00
N PHE A 165 14.78 -17.94 -3.79
CA PHE A 165 14.76 -17.86 -5.25
C PHE A 165 13.51 -18.44 -5.90
N GLU A 166 13.14 -19.68 -5.56
CA GLU A 166 12.08 -20.43 -6.24
C GLU A 166 10.70 -20.05 -5.74
N ASP A 167 10.51 -19.88 -4.43
CA ASP A 167 9.19 -19.67 -3.85
C ASP A 167 8.89 -18.18 -3.66
N MET A 168 9.84 -17.44 -3.06
CA MET A 168 9.64 -16.03 -2.72
C MET A 168 10.01 -15.04 -3.85
N LYS A 169 10.78 -15.50 -4.84
CA LYS A 169 11.25 -14.69 -5.99
C LYS A 169 11.97 -13.39 -5.59
N LEU A 170 12.71 -13.39 -4.48
CA LEU A 170 13.36 -12.19 -3.94
C LEU A 170 14.75 -11.92 -4.52
N ILE A 171 15.31 -12.89 -5.26
CA ILE A 171 16.57 -12.74 -5.99
C ILE A 171 16.40 -13.20 -7.43
N ASN A 172 17.22 -12.65 -8.32
CA ASN A 172 17.25 -13.08 -9.71
C ASN A 172 18.13 -14.35 -9.88
N LYS A 173 18.08 -14.93 -11.08
CA LYS A 173 18.84 -16.14 -11.41
C LYS A 173 20.37 -15.94 -11.32
N LYS A 174 20.89 -14.76 -11.65
CA LYS A 174 22.34 -14.47 -11.60
C LYS A 174 22.85 -14.56 -10.16
N ASP A 175 22.13 -13.98 -9.21
CA ASP A 175 22.50 -14.01 -7.79
C ASP A 175 22.39 -15.42 -7.21
N TYR A 176 21.38 -16.18 -7.62
CA TYR A 176 21.22 -17.57 -7.22
C TYR A 176 22.31 -18.48 -7.83
N ASP A 177 22.64 -18.31 -9.11
CA ASP A 177 23.72 -19.05 -9.78
C ASP A 177 25.08 -18.76 -9.11
N TYR A 178 25.33 -17.50 -8.72
CA TYR A 178 26.51 -17.14 -7.93
C TYR A 178 26.55 -17.89 -6.59
N TYR A 179 25.43 -17.95 -5.87
CA TYR A 179 25.32 -18.75 -4.66
C TYR A 179 25.58 -20.25 -4.90
N LEU A 180 25.09 -20.82 -6.00
CA LEU A 180 25.30 -22.24 -6.34
C LEU A 180 26.78 -22.60 -6.58
N VAL A 181 27.61 -21.63 -6.98
CA VAL A 181 29.07 -21.80 -7.06
C VAL A 181 29.67 -21.89 -5.66
N GLU A 182 29.25 -21.02 -4.74
CA GLU A 182 29.75 -20.94 -3.37
C GLU A 182 29.26 -22.10 -2.48
N ARG A 183 28.04 -22.61 -2.72
CA ARG A 183 27.39 -23.75 -2.04
C ARG A 183 27.16 -23.62 -0.54
N LYS A 184 27.41 -22.45 0.04
CA LYS A 184 27.15 -22.15 1.46
C LYS A 184 27.05 -20.64 1.65
N LEU A 185 26.36 -20.20 2.69
CA LEU A 185 26.36 -18.79 3.07
C LEU A 185 27.58 -18.47 3.93
N LYS A 186 27.96 -17.19 3.96
CA LYS A 186 29.03 -16.71 4.85
C LYS A 186 28.61 -16.92 6.31
N SER A 187 29.59 -17.06 7.19
CA SER A 187 29.34 -17.05 8.63
C SER A 187 28.94 -15.65 9.10
N LEU A 188 28.21 -15.54 10.21
CA LEU A 188 27.74 -14.25 10.75
C LEU A 188 28.89 -13.24 10.85
N LYS A 189 30.00 -13.62 11.47
CA LYS A 189 31.20 -12.77 11.60
C LYS A 189 31.74 -12.24 10.26
N LYS A 190 31.60 -13.00 9.16
CA LYS A 190 32.11 -12.62 7.83
C LYS A 190 31.11 -11.79 7.02
N SER A 191 29.85 -11.76 7.42
CA SER A 191 28.78 -11.04 6.73
C SER A 191 28.27 -9.82 7.52
N SER A 192 28.52 -9.76 8.83
CA SER A 192 28.19 -8.61 9.68
C SER A 192 29.02 -7.38 9.35
N ASN A 193 28.37 -6.22 9.44
CA ASN A 193 28.99 -4.90 9.54
C ASN A 193 28.02 -3.96 10.26
N ASP A 194 28.50 -2.79 10.67
CA ASP A 194 27.70 -1.83 11.46
C ASP A 194 26.41 -1.42 10.74
N GLN A 195 26.46 -1.26 9.41
CA GLN A 195 25.29 -0.91 8.62
C GLN A 195 24.21 -1.99 8.68
N ARG A 196 24.57 -3.26 8.52
CA ARG A 196 23.65 -4.39 8.54
C ARG A 196 23.08 -4.61 9.94
N GLU A 197 23.89 -4.48 10.98
CA GLU A 197 23.41 -4.53 12.37
C GLU A 197 22.39 -3.42 12.64
N ASN A 198 22.68 -2.18 12.22
CA ASN A 198 21.74 -1.08 12.38
C ASN A 198 20.45 -1.30 11.59
N ASN A 199 20.53 -1.71 10.32
CA ASN A 199 19.37 -2.02 9.50
C ASN A 199 18.53 -3.12 10.16
N PHE A 200 19.18 -4.16 10.71
CA PHE A 200 18.48 -5.27 11.34
C PHE A 200 17.76 -4.80 12.61
N ASN A 201 18.43 -4.04 13.47
CA ASN A 201 17.84 -3.53 14.70
C ASN A 201 16.67 -2.57 14.45
N ILE A 202 16.72 -1.76 13.39
CA ILE A 202 15.59 -0.89 12.99
C ILE A 202 14.35 -1.72 12.65
N ILE A 203 14.52 -2.85 11.96
CA ILE A 203 13.40 -3.66 11.47
C ILE A 203 12.90 -4.67 12.52
N PHE A 204 13.84 -5.34 13.21
CA PHE A 204 13.58 -6.47 14.11
C PHE A 204 13.72 -6.13 15.59
N GLY A 205 14.21 -4.95 15.97
CA GLY A 205 14.52 -4.61 17.37
C GLY A 205 13.31 -4.63 18.32
N GLY A 206 12.09 -4.55 17.80
CA GLY A 206 10.87 -4.74 18.60
C GLY A 206 10.50 -6.21 18.85
N LEU A 207 11.26 -7.17 18.33
CA LEU A 207 11.00 -8.62 18.40
C LEU A 207 12.06 -9.39 19.20
N ILE A 208 13.14 -8.73 19.61
CA ILE A 208 14.36 -9.32 20.20
C ILE A 208 14.50 -8.80 21.63
#